data_AF-A0A646KM53-F1
#
_entry.id   AF-A0A646KM53-F1
#
_cell.length_a   1.000
_cell.length_b   1.000
_cell.length_c   1.000
_cell.angle_alpha   90.00
_cell.angle_beta   90.00
_cell.angle_gamma   90.00
#
_symmetry.space_group_name_H-M   'P 1'
#
loop_
_entity.id
_entity.type
_entity.pdbx_description
1 polymer ?
#
loop_
_entity_poly.entity_id
_entity_poly.type
_entity_poly.pdbx_seq_one_letter_code
_entity_poly.pdbx_strand_id
1 'polypeptide(L)'
;MAENPIEEEAQRVFEALGAVEEMTDPLARARAIGQLLKDQAERNKRFMEYRRQVVLDLRAQKVPYRKIAAELGVSLGTVQDIERGAGRWSSRPKPKTKESHEQQPE
;
A
#
# COMPACT_ATOMS: atom_id res chain seq x y z
N MET A 1 27.96 -2.73 11.36
CA MET A 1 26.51 -2.69 11.11
C MET A 1 26.40 -2.48 9.62
N ALA A 2 25.88 -3.47 8.89
CA ALA A 2 25.69 -3.28 7.45
C ALA A 2 24.54 -2.27 7.31
N GLU A 3 24.82 -1.12 6.72
CA GLU A 3 23.79 -0.17 6.34
C GLU A 3 22.80 -0.93 5.45
N ASN A 4 21.54 -0.99 5.88
CA ASN A 4 20.51 -1.68 5.11
C ASN A 4 20.18 -0.76 3.92
N PRO A 5 20.54 -1.10 2.67
CA PRO A 5 20.32 -0.19 1.53
C PRO A 5 18.83 0.16 1.32
N ILE A 6 17.92 -0.69 1.85
CA ILE A 6 16.48 -0.43 1.91
C ILE A 6 16.16 0.81 2.76
N GLU A 7 16.82 0.95 3.92
CA GLU A 7 16.64 2.08 4.83
C GLU A 7 17.17 3.36 4.20
N GLU A 8 18.29 3.31 3.46
CA GLU A 8 18.87 4.48 2.79
C GLU A 8 17.96 5.07 1.70
N GLU A 9 17.44 4.22 0.80
CA GLU A 9 16.56 4.71 -0.28
C GLU A 9 15.25 5.26 0.27
N ALA A 10 14.66 4.58 1.26
CA ALA A 10 13.44 5.04 1.92
C ALA A 10 13.70 6.37 2.65
N GLN A 11 14.84 6.49 3.33
CA GLN A 11 15.23 7.70 4.04
C GLN A 11 15.38 8.89 3.09
N ARG A 12 16.03 8.72 1.93
CA ARG A 12 16.14 9.80 0.92
C ARG A 12 14.78 10.28 0.43
N VAL A 13 13.81 9.37 0.27
CA VAL A 13 12.44 9.75 -0.10
C VAL A 13 11.77 10.52 1.04
N PHE A 14 11.89 10.05 2.29
CA PHE A 14 11.30 10.73 3.45
C PHE A 14 11.88 12.13 3.66
N GLU A 15 13.19 12.30 3.50
CA GLU A 15 13.85 13.61 3.56
C GLU A 15 13.34 14.55 2.47
N ALA A 16 13.23 14.06 1.23
CA ALA A 16 12.68 14.86 0.13
C ALA A 16 11.22 15.27 0.38
N LEU A 17 10.41 14.40 0.99
CA LEU A 17 9.04 14.72 1.40
C LEU A 17 9.01 15.77 2.51
N GLY A 18 9.84 15.62 3.54
CA GLY A 18 9.98 16.61 4.62
C GLY A 18 10.38 17.99 4.11
N ALA A 19 11.30 18.06 3.15
CA ALA A 19 11.71 19.32 2.53
C ALA A 19 10.55 20.07 1.85
N VAL A 20 9.56 19.36 1.30
CA VAL A 20 8.36 19.98 0.73
C VAL A 20 7.47 20.57 1.83
N GLU A 21 7.36 19.89 2.97
CA GLU A 21 6.56 20.36 4.12
C GLU A 21 7.14 21.64 4.74
N GLU A 22 8.47 21.71 4.83
CA GLU A 22 9.23 22.83 5.40
C GLU A 22 9.31 24.08 4.50
N MET A 23 8.78 24.02 3.27
CA MET A 23 8.75 25.17 2.35
C MET A 23 8.06 26.39 2.98
N THR A 24 8.73 27.54 2.96
CA THR A 24 8.25 28.77 3.63
C THR A 24 7.14 29.48 2.87
N ASP A 25 7.16 29.47 1.53
CA ASP A 25 6.09 30.02 0.69
C ASP A 25 4.89 29.04 0.64
N PRO A 26 3.72 29.40 1.20
CA PRO A 26 2.54 28.54 1.21
C PRO A 26 2.03 28.17 -0.19
N LEU A 27 2.14 29.10 -1.16
CA LEU A 27 1.62 28.87 -2.51
C LEU A 27 2.56 27.95 -3.30
N ALA A 28 3.87 28.13 -3.19
CA ALA A 28 4.85 27.20 -3.75
C ALA A 28 4.72 25.80 -3.12
N ARG A 29 4.55 25.70 -1.79
CA ARG A 29 4.32 24.44 -1.09
C ARG A 29 3.09 23.70 -1.63
N ALA A 30 1.96 24.38 -1.74
CA ALA A 30 0.73 23.79 -2.26
C ALA A 30 0.89 23.26 -3.70
N ARG A 31 1.62 23.99 -4.56
CA ARG A 31 1.94 23.54 -5.93
C ARG A 31 2.81 22.29 -5.94
N ALA A 32 3.86 22.25 -5.13
CA ALA A 32 4.76 21.10 -5.02
C ALA A 32 4.01 19.85 -4.53
N ILE A 33 3.19 19.99 -3.47
CA ILE A 33 2.33 18.90 -2.97
C ILE A 33 1.37 18.43 -4.08
N GLY A 34 0.72 19.36 -4.79
CA GLY A 34 -0.20 19.00 -5.87
C GLY A 34 0.45 18.18 -6.99
N GLN A 35 1.67 18.55 -7.40
CA GLN A 35 2.43 17.79 -8.39
C GLN A 35 2.84 16.40 -7.86
N LEU A 36 3.32 16.34 -6.62
CA LEU A 36 3.70 15.10 -5.96
C LEU A 36 2.51 14.13 -5.90
N LEU A 37 1.35 14.57 -5.41
CA LEU A 37 0.16 13.73 -5.26
C LEU A 37 -0.32 13.18 -6.61
N LYS A 38 -0.24 13.99 -7.68
CA LYS A 38 -0.61 13.58 -9.03
C LYS A 38 0.28 12.44 -9.55
N ASP A 39 1.59 12.57 -9.38
CA ASP A 39 2.55 11.54 -9.81
C ASP A 39 2.49 10.29 -8.90
N GLN A 40 2.33 10.49 -7.59
CA GLN A 40 2.22 9.42 -6.60
C GLN A 40 1.06 8.47 -6.89
N ALA A 41 -0.07 8.98 -7.40
CA ALA A 41 -1.21 8.15 -7.77
C ALA A 41 -0.84 7.08 -8.81
N GLU A 42 0.02 7.41 -9.78
CA GLU A 42 0.46 6.48 -10.81
C GLU A 42 1.59 5.57 -10.32
N ARG A 43 2.55 6.11 -9.56
CA ARG A 43 3.62 5.31 -8.95
C ARG A 43 3.09 4.27 -7.97
N ASN A 44 2.10 4.62 -7.15
CA ASN A 44 1.48 3.72 -6.19
C ASN A 44 0.92 2.47 -6.86
N LYS A 45 0.33 2.58 -8.05
CA LYS A 45 -0.16 1.41 -8.79
C LYS A 45 0.98 0.44 -9.11
N ARG A 46 2.11 0.96 -9.58
CA ARG A 46 3.30 0.18 -9.93
C ARG A 46 3.96 -0.44 -8.69
N PHE A 47 4.11 0.33 -7.62
CA PHE A 47 4.68 -0.16 -6.36
C PHE A 47 3.83 -1.25 -5.72
N MET A 48 2.50 -1.13 -5.76
CA MET A 48 1.61 -2.20 -5.32
C MET A 48 1.79 -3.47 -6.16
N GLU A 49 1.95 -3.34 -7.48
CA GLU A 49 2.19 -4.50 -8.35
C GLU A 49 3.53 -5.17 -8.06
N TYR A 50 4.61 -4.41 -7.88
CA TYR A 50 5.91 -4.97 -7.50
C TYR A 50 5.84 -5.75 -6.18
N ARG A 51 5.19 -5.18 -5.16
CA ARG A 51 4.98 -5.88 -3.88
C ARG A 51 4.16 -7.15 -4.06
N ARG A 52 3.14 -7.11 -4.91
CA ARG A 52 2.29 -8.26 -5.20
C ARG A 52 3.04 -9.36 -5.91
N GLN A 53 3.83 -9.03 -6.92
CA GLN A 53 4.66 -9.98 -7.65
C GLN A 53 5.59 -10.75 -6.70
N VAL A 54 6.30 -10.03 -5.82
CA VAL A 54 7.18 -10.66 -4.81
C VAL A 54 6.42 -11.64 -3.91
N VAL A 55 5.24 -11.26 -3.42
CA VAL A 55 4.41 -12.16 -2.62
C VAL A 55 3.99 -13.39 -3.43
N LEU A 56 3.53 -13.22 -4.67
CA LEU A 56 3.14 -14.34 -5.53
C LEU A 56 4.31 -15.30 -5.81
N ASP A 57 5.50 -14.77 -6.08
CA ASP A 57 6.71 -15.56 -6.34
C ASP A 57 7.12 -16.39 -5.11
N LEU A 58 7.09 -15.78 -3.92
CA LEU A 58 7.37 -16.49 -2.67
C LEU A 58 6.30 -17.54 -2.34
N ARG A 59 5.04 -17.26 -2.69
CA ARG A 59 3.93 -18.22 -2.53
C ARG A 59 4.03 -19.38 -3.50
N ALA A 60 4.47 -19.15 -4.74
CA ALA A 60 4.77 -20.20 -5.71
C ALA A 60 5.89 -21.14 -5.21
N GLN A 61 6.85 -20.59 -4.47
CA GLN A 61 7.91 -21.35 -3.77
C GLN A 61 7.43 -22.03 -2.47
N LYS A 62 6.13 -21.99 -2.16
CA LYS A 62 5.52 -22.55 -0.94
C LYS A 62 6.02 -21.94 0.36
N VAL A 63 6.54 -20.71 0.33
CA VAL A 63 6.96 -20.00 1.56
C VAL A 63 5.72 -19.71 2.43
N PRO A 64 5.76 -20.02 3.75
CA PRO A 64 4.64 -19.74 4.66
C PRO A 64 4.39 -18.24 4.80
N TYR A 65 3.10 -17.83 4.89
CA TYR A 65 2.71 -16.43 5.03
C TYR A 65 3.41 -15.68 6.16
N ARG A 66 3.61 -16.32 7.33
CA ARG A 66 4.29 -15.71 8.48
C ARG A 66 5.75 -15.37 8.18
N LYS A 67 6.43 -16.19 7.37
CA LYS A 67 7.82 -15.95 6.96
C LYS A 67 7.88 -14.79 5.96
N ILE A 68 6.96 -14.75 4.99
CA ILE A 68 6.83 -13.62 4.05
C ILE A 68 6.55 -12.31 4.80
N ALA A 69 5.65 -12.35 5.80
CA ALA A 69 5.31 -11.20 6.62
C ALA A 69 6.52 -10.63 7.37
N ALA A 70 7.32 -11.51 8.00
CA ALA A 70 8.55 -11.12 8.69
C ALA A 70 9.59 -10.52 7.72
N GLU A 71 9.79 -11.15 6.56
CA GLU A 71 10.75 -10.67 5.55
C GLU A 71 10.38 -9.29 4.99
N LEU A 72 9.09 -9.05 4.76
CA LEU A 72 8.60 -7.80 4.20
C LEU A 72 8.30 -6.72 5.24
N GLY A 73 8.43 -7.03 6.54
CA GLY A 73 8.10 -6.10 7.62
C GLY A 73 6.62 -5.69 7.68
N VAL A 74 5.69 -6.59 7.31
CA VAL A 74 4.24 -6.30 7.31
C VAL A 74 3.44 -7.36 8.06
N SER A 75 2.17 -7.08 8.37
CA SER A 75 1.29 -8.06 9.01
C SER A 75 0.96 -9.24 8.08
N LEU A 76 0.63 -10.40 8.66
CA LEU A 76 0.15 -11.56 7.90
C LEU A 76 -1.11 -11.24 7.09
N GLY A 77 -2.05 -10.47 7.66
CA GLY A 77 -3.25 -10.01 6.95
C GLY A 77 -2.90 -9.20 5.71
N THR A 78 -1.90 -8.31 5.82
CA THR A 78 -1.40 -7.51 4.69
C THR A 78 -0.85 -8.39 3.57
N VAL A 79 -0.09 -9.45 3.89
CA VAL A 79 0.43 -10.38 2.87
C VAL A 79 -0.73 -11.08 2.14
N GLN A 80 -1.74 -11.55 2.87
CA GLN A 80 -2.91 -12.19 2.27
C GLN A 80 -3.73 -11.21 1.41
N ASP A 81 -3.89 -9.97 1.85
CA ASP A 81 -4.59 -8.94 1.08
C ASP A 81 -3.85 -8.57 -0.21
N ILE A 82 -2.51 -8.53 -0.16
CA ILE A 82 -1.66 -8.33 -1.33
C ILE A 82 -1.82 -9.49 -2.32
N GLU A 83 -1.74 -10.73 -1.86
CA GLU A 83 -1.90 -11.93 -2.70
C GLU A 83 -3.27 -11.95 -3.39
N ARG A 84 -4.35 -11.71 -2.64
CA ARG A 84 -5.73 -11.62 -3.15
C ARG A 84 -5.96 -10.44 -4.10
N GLY A 85 -5.03 -9.48 -4.14
CA GLY A 85 -5.21 -8.22 -4.88
C GLY A 85 -6.25 -7.29 -4.23
N ALA A 86 -6.68 -7.56 -2.99
CA ALA A 86 -7.72 -6.82 -2.27
C ALA A 86 -7.23 -5.51 -1.62
N GLY A 87 -5.96 -5.14 -1.86
CA GLY A 87 -5.35 -3.90 -1.37
C GLY A 87 -5.83 -2.62 -2.06
N ARG A 88 -6.58 -2.70 -3.17
CA ARG A 88 -7.27 -1.52 -3.71
C ARG A 88 -8.63 -1.38 -3.04
N TRP A 89 -8.93 -0.19 -2.53
CA TRP A 89 -10.27 0.16 -2.05
C TRP A 89 -11.37 -0.19 -3.08
N SER A 90 -11.05 -0.07 -4.39
CA SER A 90 -11.94 -0.43 -5.49
C SER A 90 -12.12 -1.94 -5.72
N SER A 91 -11.20 -2.77 -5.24
CA SER A 91 -11.22 -4.24 -5.38
C SER A 91 -11.72 -4.95 -4.12
N ARG A 92 -11.97 -4.21 -3.03
CA ARG A 92 -12.44 -4.79 -1.79
C ARG A 92 -13.86 -5.32 -2.00
N PRO A 93 -14.13 -6.62 -1.79
CA PRO A 93 -15.48 -7.16 -1.92
C PRO A 93 -16.42 -6.44 -0.95
N LYS A 94 -17.50 -5.85 -1.48
CA LYS A 94 -18.52 -5.20 -0.65
C LYS A 94 -19.18 -6.26 0.24
N PRO A 95 -19.42 -5.97 1.54
CA PRO A 95 -20.18 -6.89 2.37
C PRO A 95 -21.56 -7.10 1.74
N LYS A 96 -21.98 -8.37 1.60
CA LYS A 96 -23.32 -8.68 1.11
C LYS A 96 -24.33 -8.15 2.11
N THR A 97 -25.10 -7.16 1.72
CA THR A 97 -26.26 -6.67 2.46
C THR A 97 -27.13 -7.88 2.76
N LYS A 98 -27.35 -8.18 4.05
CA LYS A 98 -28.32 -9.21 4.44
C LYS A 98 -29.69 -8.67 4.06
N GLU A 99 -30.33 -9.29 3.07
CA GLU A 99 -31.72 -9.00 2.71
C GLU A 99 -32.59 -9.21 3.95
N SER A 100 -33.13 -8.11 4.47
CA SER A 100 -34.16 -8.10 5.49
C SER A 100 -35.35 -8.92 4.97
N HIS A 101 -35.67 -10.04 5.62
CA HIS A 101 -36.93 -10.74 5.36
C HIS A 101 -38.09 -9.84 5.78
N GLU A 102 -38.75 -9.25 4.79
CA GLU A 102 -40.02 -8.56 4.96
C GLU A 102 -41.10 -9.61 5.22
N GLN A 103 -41.52 -9.73 6.48
CA GLN A 103 -42.62 -10.59 6.91
C GLN A 103 -43.92 -9.96 6.39
N GLN A 104 -44.66 -10.72 5.60
CA GLN A 104 -45.97 -10.33 5.06
C GLN A 104 -47.00 -10.17 6.19
N PRO A 105 -47.83 -9.12 6.20
CA PRO A 105 -48.91 -9.00 7.17
C PRO A 105 -50.08 -9.95 6.83
N GLU A 106 -50.70 -10.48 7.88
CA GLU A 106 -51.91 -11.33 7.87
C GLU A 106 -53.16 -10.66 7.29
#